data_AF-A0AAV7KAN4-F1
#
_entry.id   AF-A0AAV7KAN4-F1
#
_cell.length_a   1.000
_cell.length_b   1.000
_cell.length_c   1.000
_cell.angle_alpha   90.00
_cell.angle_beta   90.00
_cell.angle_gamma   90.00
#
_symmetry.space_group_name_H-M   'P 1'
#
loop_
_entity.id
_entity.type
_entity.pdbx_description
1 polymer ?
#
loop_
_entity_poly.entity_id
_entity_poly.type
_entity_poly.pdbx_seq_one_letter_code
_entity_poly.pdbx_strand_id
1 'polypeptide(L)'
;MLLIYHLDARHKVWAPSNSKVNSSMKRVRTILQERCNFSVNIPSSQSGTSTTGNIARDCFLNKRDLLTWATSSINPSGKISLEKIQTNLSELLRLLDSGDSINCNNMQLCKETYEFILVEYPWASITPSLHKLLAHSFQLIGAYNNGKGLQNLSEECLESCNKFVRRYRENLAEKLLSQIMLEIF
;
A
#
# COMPACT_ATOMS: atom_id res chain seq x y z
N MET A 1 3.39 -7.32 0.90
CA MET A 1 2.50 -8.49 0.73
C MET A 1 3.16 -9.64 -0.04
N LEU A 2 3.68 -9.44 -1.25
CA LEU A 2 4.34 -10.52 -2.01
C LEU A 2 5.49 -11.21 -1.25
N LEU A 3 6.34 -10.43 -0.55
CA LEU A 3 7.43 -10.97 0.28
C LEU A 3 6.94 -11.96 1.35
N ILE A 4 5.80 -11.67 2.00
CA ILE A 4 5.20 -12.52 3.04
C ILE A 4 4.81 -13.88 2.45
N TYR A 5 4.22 -13.89 1.25
CA TYR A 5 3.80 -15.13 0.59
C TYR A 5 4.99 -16.02 0.22
N HIS A 6 6.08 -15.43 -0.25
CA HIS A 6 7.30 -16.17 -0.58
C HIS A 6 8.01 -16.72 0.65
N LEU A 7 8.04 -15.95 1.74
CA LEU A 7 8.62 -16.40 3.02
C LEU A 7 7.79 -17.51 3.65
N ASP A 8 6.48 -17.39 3.62
CA ASP A 8 5.56 -18.42 4.09
C ASP A 8 5.69 -19.71 3.29
N ALA A 9 5.74 -19.60 1.95
CA ALA A 9 5.94 -20.74 1.06
C ALA A 9 7.35 -21.33 1.12
N ARG A 10 8.27 -20.70 1.89
CA ARG A 10 9.71 -20.98 1.93
C ARG A 10 10.32 -21.05 0.52
N HIS A 11 9.82 -20.21 -0.38
CA HIS A 11 10.20 -20.19 -1.79
C HIS A 11 10.92 -18.88 -2.12
N LYS A 12 12.24 -18.91 -2.02
CA LYS A 12 13.16 -17.76 -2.21
C LYS A 12 13.48 -17.50 -3.68
N VAL A 13 12.46 -17.47 -4.53
CA VAL A 13 12.57 -17.08 -5.94
C VAL A 13 11.42 -16.14 -6.24
N TRP A 14 11.72 -14.97 -6.79
CA TRP A 14 10.71 -13.99 -7.16
C TRP A 14 10.02 -14.38 -8.47
N ALA A 15 9.07 -15.31 -8.37
CA ALA A 15 8.27 -15.80 -9.50
C ALA A 15 6.78 -15.89 -9.12
N PRO A 16 5.87 -15.27 -9.90
CA PRO A 16 4.45 -15.20 -9.56
C PRO A 16 3.67 -16.50 -9.83
N SER A 17 4.20 -17.44 -10.61
CA SER A 17 3.48 -18.65 -11.06
C SER A 17 3.71 -19.91 -10.20
N ASN A 18 4.20 -19.77 -8.97
CA ASN A 18 4.49 -20.93 -8.12
C ASN A 18 3.26 -21.41 -7.33
N SER A 19 2.95 -22.71 -7.41
CA SER A 19 1.82 -23.33 -6.70
C SER A 19 1.89 -23.18 -5.18
N LYS A 20 3.09 -23.28 -4.59
CA LYS A 20 3.29 -23.10 -3.14
C LYS A 20 3.00 -21.67 -2.71
N VAL A 21 3.48 -20.69 -3.47
CA VAL A 21 3.24 -19.26 -3.21
C VAL A 21 1.75 -18.93 -3.33
N ASN A 22 1.06 -19.51 -4.31
CA ASN A 22 -0.39 -19.35 -4.47
C ASN A 22 -1.17 -19.94 -3.29
N SER A 23 -0.76 -21.09 -2.77
CA SER A 23 -1.36 -21.69 -1.56
C SER A 23 -1.13 -20.82 -0.33
N SER A 24 0.09 -20.33 -0.12
CA SER A 24 0.43 -19.38 0.94
C SER A 24 -0.39 -18.09 0.84
N MET A 25 -0.55 -17.55 -0.37
CA MET A 25 -1.35 -16.36 -0.63
C MET A 25 -2.82 -16.56 -0.27
N LYS A 26 -3.42 -17.72 -0.60
CA LYS A 26 -4.78 -18.07 -0.15
C LYS A 26 -4.89 -18.13 1.37
N ARG A 27 -3.95 -18.82 2.02
CA ARG A 27 -3.93 -18.98 3.49
C ARG A 27 -3.82 -17.64 4.21
N VAL A 28 -2.86 -16.80 3.83
CA VAL A 28 -2.68 -15.47 4.42
C VAL A 28 -3.93 -14.61 4.21
N ARG A 29 -4.54 -14.65 3.02
CA ARG A 29 -5.81 -13.94 2.77
C ARG A 29 -6.93 -14.39 3.70
N THR A 30 -7.09 -15.69 3.91
CA THR A 30 -8.10 -16.23 4.84
C THR A 30 -7.87 -15.68 6.26
N ILE A 31 -6.64 -15.72 6.76
CA ILE A 31 -6.30 -15.18 8.08
C ILE A 31 -6.64 -13.69 8.18
N LEU A 32 -6.28 -12.90 7.15
CA LEU A 32 -6.56 -11.47 7.13
C LEU A 32 -8.06 -11.16 7.08
N GLN A 33 -8.82 -11.95 6.32
CA GLN A 33 -10.27 -11.80 6.25
C GLN A 33 -10.92 -12.13 7.61
N GLU A 34 -10.52 -13.23 8.25
CA GLU A 34 -11.06 -13.67 9.54
C GLU A 34 -10.68 -12.73 10.69
N ARG A 35 -9.45 -12.23 10.71
CA ARG A 35 -8.91 -11.44 11.83
C ARG A 35 -9.12 -9.94 11.68
N CYS A 36 -9.15 -9.44 10.45
CA CYS A 36 -9.13 -8.01 10.18
C CYS A 36 -10.33 -7.52 9.37
N ASN A 37 -11.21 -8.43 8.94
CA ASN A 37 -12.43 -8.14 8.18
C ASN A 37 -12.17 -7.36 6.88
N PHE A 38 -11.04 -7.60 6.21
CA PHE A 38 -10.79 -7.06 4.87
C PHE A 38 -10.11 -8.06 3.95
N SER A 39 -10.39 -7.90 2.66
CA SER A 39 -9.87 -8.72 1.59
C SER A 39 -8.68 -8.05 0.92
N VAL A 40 -7.57 -8.76 0.72
CA VAL A 40 -6.36 -8.21 0.08
C VAL A 40 -6.06 -8.88 -1.25
N ASN A 41 -5.64 -8.06 -2.22
CA ASN A 41 -5.18 -8.49 -3.54
C ASN A 41 -6.26 -9.22 -4.37
N ILE A 42 -7.55 -9.02 -4.10
CA ILE A 42 -8.62 -9.62 -4.91
C ILE A 42 -8.86 -8.71 -6.12
N PRO A 43 -8.84 -9.22 -7.36
CA PRO A 43 -9.13 -8.41 -8.54
C PRO A 43 -10.54 -7.80 -8.45
N SER A 44 -10.65 -6.51 -8.73
CA SER A 44 -11.95 -5.84 -8.83
C SER A 44 -12.46 -5.88 -10.28
N SER A 45 -13.78 -5.91 -10.47
CA SER A 45 -14.40 -5.85 -11.80
C SER A 45 -14.21 -4.50 -12.50
N GLN A 46 -13.86 -3.44 -11.76
CA GLN A 46 -13.70 -2.07 -12.26
C GLN A 46 -12.24 -1.62 -12.24
N SER A 47 -11.30 -2.55 -12.50
CA SER A 47 -9.84 -2.35 -12.42
C SER A 47 -9.29 -2.28 -10.98
N GLY A 48 -8.01 -2.59 -10.83
CA GLY A 48 -7.30 -2.61 -9.56
C GLY A 48 -7.54 -3.86 -8.70
N THR A 49 -7.18 -3.75 -7.42
CA THR A 49 -7.36 -4.83 -6.45
C THR A 49 -8.07 -4.33 -5.21
N SER A 50 -8.59 -5.24 -4.39
CA SER A 50 -9.19 -4.94 -3.10
C SER A 50 -8.21 -4.27 -2.13
N THR A 51 -6.90 -4.26 -2.42
CA THR A 51 -5.87 -3.50 -1.70
C THR A 51 -6.03 -1.99 -1.96
N THR A 52 -6.91 -1.34 -1.20
CA THR A 52 -7.16 0.10 -1.30
C THR A 52 -6.22 0.90 -0.36
N GLY A 53 -6.18 2.23 -0.54
CA GLY A 53 -5.46 3.12 0.37
C GLY A 53 -5.90 2.98 1.84
N ASN A 54 -7.18 2.69 2.09
CA ASN A 54 -7.68 2.43 3.45
C ASN A 54 -7.06 1.18 4.07
N ILE A 55 -6.94 0.09 3.29
CA ILE A 55 -6.26 -1.12 3.76
C ILE A 55 -4.78 -0.84 4.00
N ALA A 56 -4.13 -0.07 3.12
CA ALA A 56 -2.73 0.31 3.29
C ALA A 56 -2.52 1.11 4.60
N ARG A 57 -3.36 2.11 4.88
CA ARG A 57 -3.31 2.86 6.15
C ARG A 57 -3.53 1.95 7.36
N ASP A 58 -4.48 1.02 7.29
CA ASP A 58 -4.67 0.06 8.37
C ASP A 58 -3.43 -0.82 8.59
N CYS A 59 -2.79 -1.30 7.51
CA CYS A 59 -1.59 -2.14 7.59
C CYS A 59 -0.36 -1.42 8.14
N PHE A 60 -0.16 -0.16 7.77
CA PHE A 60 1.07 0.57 8.08
C PHE A 60 0.92 1.57 9.23
N LEU A 61 -0.29 2.06 9.53
CA LEU A 61 -0.50 3.13 10.50
C LEU A 61 -1.27 2.66 11.74
N ASN A 62 -2.36 1.92 11.55
CA ASN A 62 -3.33 1.67 12.64
C ASN A 62 -3.17 0.30 13.32
N LYS A 63 -2.78 -0.75 12.58
CA LYS A 63 -2.80 -2.14 13.08
C LYS A 63 -1.44 -2.80 12.87
N ARG A 64 -0.48 -2.56 13.77
CA ARG A 64 0.85 -3.20 13.70
C ARG A 64 0.77 -4.73 13.81
N ASP A 65 -0.22 -5.26 14.53
CA ASP A 65 -0.42 -6.71 14.74
C ASP A 65 -0.84 -7.49 13.48
N LEU A 66 -1.19 -6.78 12.39
CA LEU A 66 -1.54 -7.40 11.11
C LEU A 66 -0.44 -8.35 10.61
N LEU A 67 0.82 -7.93 10.74
CA LEU A 67 1.93 -8.79 10.38
C LEU A 67 2.03 -9.98 11.30
N THR A 68 1.85 -9.82 12.61
CA THR A 68 1.86 -10.95 13.56
C THR A 68 0.95 -12.10 13.13
N TRP A 69 -0.27 -11.80 12.68
CA TRP A 69 -1.20 -12.82 12.20
C TRP A 69 -0.79 -13.37 10.82
N ALA A 70 -0.46 -12.48 9.87
CA ALA A 70 -0.09 -12.84 8.51
C ALA A 70 1.22 -13.65 8.44
N THR A 71 2.13 -13.46 9.39
CA THR A 71 3.45 -14.10 9.46
C THR A 71 3.51 -15.24 10.49
N SER A 72 2.37 -15.70 11.01
CA SER A 72 2.29 -16.75 12.05
C SER A 72 3.03 -18.05 11.70
N SER A 73 3.19 -18.35 10.42
CA SER A 73 3.85 -19.57 9.91
C SER A 73 5.29 -19.33 9.43
N ILE A 74 5.78 -18.09 9.50
CA ILE A 74 7.15 -17.70 9.13
C ILE A 74 8.08 -18.00 10.30
N ASN A 75 9.34 -18.32 10.00
CA ASN A 75 10.36 -18.54 11.03
C ASN A 75 10.62 -17.26 11.86
N PRO A 76 11.15 -17.40 13.11
CA PRO A 76 11.37 -16.24 13.98
C PRO A 76 12.28 -15.17 13.37
N SER A 77 13.35 -15.56 12.67
CA SER A 77 14.26 -14.62 12.01
C SER A 77 13.58 -13.82 10.90
N GLY A 78 12.81 -14.47 10.02
CA GLY A 78 12.05 -13.80 8.97
C GLY A 78 10.97 -12.87 9.53
N LYS A 79 10.36 -13.23 10.67
CA LYS A 79 9.40 -12.36 11.37
C LYS A 79 10.06 -11.08 11.86
N ILE A 80 11.20 -11.17 12.55
CA ILE A 80 11.96 -10.00 13.03
C ILE A 80 12.34 -9.08 11.86
N SER A 81 12.86 -9.66 10.77
CA SER A 81 13.24 -8.91 9.58
C SER A 81 12.05 -8.21 8.92
N LEU A 82 10.87 -8.85 8.86
CA LEU A 82 9.64 -8.25 8.33
C LEU A 82 9.10 -7.13 9.24
N GLU A 83 9.12 -7.30 10.56
CA GLU A 83 8.68 -6.28 11.52
C GLU A 83 9.55 -5.03 11.42
N LYS A 84 10.87 -5.19 11.26
CA LYS A 84 11.79 -4.09 11.01
C LYS A 84 11.42 -3.32 9.73
N ILE A 85 11.21 -4.04 8.62
CA ILE A 85 10.80 -3.42 7.35
C ILE A 85 9.47 -2.69 7.49
N GLN A 86 8.48 -3.29 8.15
CA GLN A 86 7.17 -2.66 8.36
C GLN A 86 7.29 -1.39 9.19
N THR A 87 8.09 -1.42 10.26
CA THR A 87 8.30 -0.27 11.15
C THR A 87 8.94 0.88 10.39
N ASN A 88 10.01 0.61 9.65
CA ASN A 88 10.69 1.64 8.86
C ASN A 88 9.74 2.22 7.79
N LEU A 89 9.00 1.38 7.07
CA LEU A 89 8.04 1.85 6.07
C LEU A 89 6.88 2.63 6.69
N SER A 90 6.40 2.23 7.87
CA SER A 90 5.37 2.97 8.62
C SER A 90 5.85 4.38 8.95
N GLU A 91 7.06 4.52 9.48
CA GLU A 91 7.64 5.81 9.82
C GLU A 91 7.86 6.69 8.59
N LEU A 92 8.40 6.12 7.51
CA LEU A 92 8.60 6.82 6.25
C LEU A 92 7.28 7.29 5.63
N LEU A 93 6.26 6.44 5.61
CA LEU A 93 4.95 6.81 5.06
C LEU A 93 4.26 7.89 5.91
N ARG A 94 4.38 7.85 7.24
CA ARG A 94 3.86 8.92 8.12
C ARG A 94 4.56 10.25 7.89
N LEU A 95 5.87 10.22 7.71
CA LEU A 95 6.66 11.39 7.43
C LEU A 95 6.29 11.99 6.07
N LEU A 96 6.10 11.15 5.04
CA LEU A 96 5.67 11.59 3.72
C LEU A 96 4.23 12.12 3.70
N ASP A 97 3.33 11.52 4.47
CA ASP A 97 1.93 11.95 4.61
C ASP A 97 1.78 13.11 5.62
N SER A 98 2.87 13.69 6.12
CA SER A 98 2.83 14.88 6.96
C SER A 98 2.76 16.15 6.11
N GLY A 99 2.14 17.21 6.65
CA GLY A 99 2.26 18.57 6.14
C GLY A 99 3.45 19.34 6.74
N ASP A 100 4.23 18.67 7.59
CA ASP A 100 5.26 19.26 8.42
C ASP A 100 6.57 19.45 7.66
N SER A 101 7.46 20.28 8.23
CA SER A 101 8.82 20.45 7.72
C SER A 101 9.69 19.26 8.11
N ILE A 102 10.32 18.65 7.13
CA ILE A 102 11.15 17.45 7.23
C ILE A 102 12.61 17.86 7.03
N ASN A 103 13.44 17.55 8.02
CA ASN A 103 14.88 17.74 7.88
C ASN A 103 15.45 16.68 6.91
N CYS A 104 15.75 17.11 5.69
CA CYS A 104 16.23 16.22 4.62
C CYS A 104 17.72 15.88 4.72
N ASN A 105 18.47 16.49 5.64
CA ASN A 105 19.92 16.32 5.69
C ASN A 105 20.37 14.98 6.29
N ASN A 106 19.48 14.24 6.97
CA ASN A 106 19.81 12.99 7.68
C ASN A 106 18.94 11.80 7.24
N MET A 107 18.87 11.56 5.94
CA MET A 107 17.94 10.58 5.35
C MET A 107 18.42 9.13 5.36
N GLN A 108 19.01 8.79 6.49
CA GLN A 108 19.63 7.52 6.79
C GLN A 108 18.62 6.36 6.76
N LEU A 109 17.38 6.58 7.24
CA LEU A 109 16.35 5.54 7.34
C LEU A 109 15.99 4.91 5.98
N CYS A 110 15.87 5.71 4.91
CA CYS A 110 15.57 5.20 3.57
C CYS A 110 16.70 4.31 3.04
N LYS A 111 17.93 4.80 3.16
CA LYS A 111 19.12 4.08 2.71
C LYS A 111 19.29 2.77 3.48
N GLU A 112 19.23 2.83 4.81
CA GLU A 112 19.32 1.65 5.67
C GLU A 112 18.22 0.63 5.38
N THR A 113 16.99 1.08 5.13
CA THR A 113 15.88 0.18 4.79
C THR A 113 16.11 -0.47 3.43
N TYR A 114 16.59 0.29 2.45
CA TYR A 114 16.88 -0.23 1.12
C TYR A 114 18.01 -1.28 1.15
N GLU A 115 19.12 -0.95 1.80
CA GLU A 115 20.27 -1.86 1.97
C GLU A 115 19.87 -3.10 2.77
N PHE A 116 19.10 -2.94 3.84
CA PHE A 116 18.60 -4.06 4.64
C PHE A 116 17.76 -5.04 3.81
N ILE A 117 16.86 -4.55 2.95
CA ILE A 117 16.04 -5.40 2.08
C ILE A 117 16.93 -6.17 1.08
N LEU A 118 17.91 -5.51 0.47
CA LEU A 118 18.80 -6.14 -0.50
C LEU A 118 19.68 -7.23 0.12
N VAL A 119 20.19 -7.01 1.33
CA VAL A 119 21.04 -7.97 2.05
C VAL A 119 20.23 -9.14 2.58
N GLU A 120 19.08 -8.88 3.21
CA GLU A 120 18.27 -9.92 3.85
C GLU A 120 17.47 -10.76 2.83
N TYR A 121 17.03 -10.12 1.75
CA TYR A 121 16.18 -10.72 0.73
C TYR A 121 16.73 -10.49 -0.69
N PRO A 122 17.96 -10.96 -1.02
CA PRO A 122 18.60 -10.71 -2.31
C PRO A 122 17.84 -11.33 -3.50
N TRP A 123 16.99 -12.31 -3.22
CA TRP A 123 16.13 -12.98 -4.19
C TRP A 123 14.84 -12.20 -4.47
N ALA A 124 14.50 -11.17 -3.67
CA ALA A 124 13.26 -10.42 -3.81
C ALA A 124 13.46 -9.20 -4.70
N SER A 125 12.56 -9.00 -5.68
CA SER A 125 12.57 -7.79 -6.49
C SER A 125 11.94 -6.63 -5.72
N ILE A 126 12.63 -5.50 -5.68
CA ILE A 126 12.07 -4.24 -5.21
C ILE A 126 11.09 -3.72 -6.26
N THR A 127 9.87 -3.38 -5.84
CA THR A 127 8.87 -2.85 -6.77
C THR A 127 9.21 -1.42 -7.17
N PRO A 128 8.82 -0.94 -8.36
CA PRO A 128 9.08 0.43 -8.79
C PRO A 128 8.60 1.48 -7.79
N SER A 129 7.43 1.29 -7.17
CA SER A 129 6.89 2.19 -6.14
C SER A 129 7.75 2.21 -4.88
N LEU A 130 8.21 1.05 -4.41
CA LEU A 130 9.08 0.95 -3.24
C LEU A 130 10.48 1.53 -3.51
N HIS A 131 11.00 1.33 -4.73
CA HIS A 131 12.25 1.95 -5.14
C HIS A 131 12.13 3.48 -5.18
N LYS A 132 11.09 4.03 -5.83
CA LYS A 132 10.84 5.48 -5.83
C LYS A 132 10.69 6.03 -4.41
N LEU A 133 10.00 5.31 -3.54
CA LEU A 133 9.85 5.66 -2.13
C LEU A 133 11.21 5.75 -1.43
N LEU A 134 12.05 4.72 -1.51
CA LEU A 134 13.31 4.65 -0.76
C LEU A 134 14.45 5.47 -1.39
N ALA A 135 14.45 5.63 -2.72
CA ALA A 135 15.55 6.29 -3.43
C ALA A 135 15.27 7.77 -3.76
N HIS A 136 14.01 8.16 -4.00
CA HIS A 136 13.68 9.46 -4.59
C HIS A 136 12.73 10.33 -3.78
N SER A 137 11.96 9.77 -2.83
CA SER A 137 10.97 10.54 -2.05
C SER A 137 11.55 11.78 -1.37
N PHE A 138 12.79 11.67 -0.98
CA PHE A 138 13.57 12.64 -0.25
C PHE A 138 14.16 13.75 -1.12
N GLN A 139 14.54 13.41 -2.35
CA GLN A 139 14.81 14.40 -3.39
C GLN A 139 13.54 15.20 -3.72
N LEU A 140 12.37 14.54 -3.76
CA LEU A 140 11.08 15.21 -3.97
C LEU A 140 10.74 16.18 -2.84
N ILE A 141 10.83 15.75 -1.59
CA ILE A 141 10.59 16.61 -0.42
C ILE A 141 11.55 17.81 -0.43
N GLY A 142 12.85 17.55 -0.50
CA GLY A 142 13.88 18.59 -0.35
C GLY A 142 13.91 19.57 -1.52
N ALA A 143 14.03 19.06 -2.75
CA ALA A 143 14.26 19.90 -3.93
C ALA A 143 12.96 20.47 -4.52
N TYR A 144 11.83 19.77 -4.36
CA TYR A 144 10.58 20.10 -5.07
C TYR A 144 9.40 20.48 -4.17
N ASN A 145 9.48 20.21 -2.86
CA ASN A 145 8.40 20.55 -1.92
C ASN A 145 8.86 21.39 -0.72
N ASN A 146 9.96 22.15 -0.88
CA ASN A 146 10.51 23.06 0.13
C ASN A 146 10.73 22.41 1.51
N GLY A 147 11.15 21.16 1.51
CA GLY A 147 11.37 20.40 2.74
C GLY A 147 10.08 19.99 3.45
N LYS A 148 8.90 20.11 2.85
CA LYS A 148 7.63 19.67 3.46
C LYS A 148 7.23 18.28 2.99
N GLY A 149 6.52 17.53 3.83
CA GLY A 149 5.93 16.25 3.43
C GLY A 149 4.95 16.41 2.27
N LEU A 150 4.69 15.31 1.56
CA LEU A 150 4.04 15.28 0.24
C LEU A 150 2.51 15.27 0.31
N GLN A 151 1.92 15.46 1.49
CA GLN A 151 0.47 15.43 1.70
C GLN A 151 -0.26 16.43 0.78
N ASN A 152 0.31 17.62 0.58
CA ASN A 152 -0.24 18.68 -0.27
C ASN A 152 -0.23 18.33 -1.78
N LEU A 153 0.52 17.32 -2.19
CA LEU A 153 0.66 16.85 -3.58
C LEU A 153 -0.06 15.51 -3.80
N SER A 154 -0.89 15.08 -2.85
CA SER A 154 -1.60 13.80 -2.91
C SER A 154 -2.76 13.80 -3.91
N GLU A 155 -2.88 12.70 -4.66
CA GLU A 155 -4.01 12.45 -5.58
C GLU A 155 -5.31 12.04 -4.85
N GLU A 156 -5.25 11.75 -3.54
CA GLU A 156 -6.38 11.23 -2.77
C GLU A 156 -7.59 12.19 -2.75
N CYS A 157 -7.35 13.49 -2.79
CA CYS A 157 -8.41 14.50 -2.89
C CYS A 157 -9.15 14.39 -4.24
N LEU A 158 -8.41 14.27 -5.35
CA LEU A 158 -8.99 14.10 -6.68
C LEU A 158 -9.75 12.78 -6.80
N GLU A 159 -9.21 11.69 -6.24
CA GLU A 159 -9.90 10.40 -6.20
C GLU A 159 -11.20 10.47 -5.38
N SER A 160 -11.20 11.24 -4.29
CA SER A 160 -12.41 11.49 -3.50
C SER A 160 -13.46 12.28 -4.29
N CYS A 161 -13.04 13.26 -5.10
CA CYS A 161 -13.93 13.98 -6.02
C CYS A 161 -14.64 13.05 -7.02
N ASN A 162 -14.01 11.96 -7.46
CA ASN A 162 -14.64 10.99 -8.37
C ASN A 162 -15.87 10.30 -7.77
N LYS A 163 -15.99 10.22 -6.43
CA LYS A 163 -17.22 9.72 -5.77
C LYS A 163 -18.36 10.71 -5.91
N PHE A 164 -18.07 12.00 -5.76
CA PHE A 164 -19.05 13.07 -5.96
C PHE A 164 -19.52 13.13 -7.40
N VAL A 165 -18.61 13.05 -8.38
CA VAL A 165 -18.95 13.04 -9.81
C VAL A 165 -19.92 11.90 -10.14
N ARG A 166 -19.64 10.69 -9.67
CA ARG A 166 -20.55 9.54 -9.84
C ARG A 166 -21.92 9.77 -9.20
N ARG A 167 -21.93 10.22 -7.93
CA ARG A 167 -23.16 10.53 -7.21
C ARG A 167 -24.00 11.60 -7.90
N TYR A 168 -23.37 12.66 -8.42
CA TYR A 168 -24.06 13.73 -9.14
C TYR A 168 -24.63 13.24 -10.47
N ARG A 169 -23.87 12.41 -11.20
CA ARG A 169 -24.36 11.79 -12.44
C ARG A 169 -25.62 10.95 -12.18
N GLU A 170 -25.62 10.10 -11.16
CA GLU A 170 -26.77 9.26 -10.81
C GLU A 170 -27.97 10.08 -10.33
N ASN A 171 -27.78 11.09 -9.48
CA ASN A 171 -28.90 11.77 -8.81
C ASN A 171 -29.41 13.05 -9.51
N LEU A 172 -28.58 13.72 -10.32
CA LEU A 172 -28.93 15.01 -10.94
C LEU A 172 -29.10 14.90 -12.45
N ALA A 173 -28.29 14.09 -13.15
CA ALA A 173 -28.40 13.97 -14.61
C ALA A 173 -29.65 13.16 -15.02
N GLU A 174 -30.01 12.11 -14.26
CA GLU A 174 -31.22 11.33 -14.52
C GLU A 174 -32.50 12.13 -14.27
N LYS A 175 -32.50 13.03 -13.26
CA LYS A 175 -33.63 13.93 -13.00
C LYS A 175 -33.83 14.96 -14.11
N LEU A 176 -32.74 15.55 -14.60
CA LEU A 176 -32.82 16.53 -15.69
C LEU A 176 -33.35 15.89 -16.98
N LEU A 177 -32.86 14.69 -17.33
CA LEU A 177 -33.30 13.96 -18.52
C LEU A 177 -34.76 13.48 -18.43
N SER A 178 -35.19 12.97 -17.27
CA SER A 178 -36.59 12.55 -17.07
C SER A 178 -37.57 13.72 -17.09
N GLN A 179 -37.17 14.87 -16.55
CA GLN A 179 -37.99 16.08 -16.57
C GLN A 179 -38.10 16.70 -17.97
N ILE A 180 -37.00 16.72 -18.75
CA ILE A 180 -37.02 17.11 -20.17
C ILE A 180 -37.88 16.16 -21.00
N MET A 181 -37.82 14.85 -20.74
CA MET A 181 -38.66 13.85 -21.44
C MET A 181 -40.16 14.01 -21.11
N LEU A 182 -40.52 14.50 -19.93
CA LEU A 182 -41.91 14.77 -19.54
C LEU A 182 -42.45 16.10 -20.08
N GLU A 183 -41.59 17.04 -20.46
CA GLU A 183 -42.00 18.32 -21.07
C GLU A 183 -42.06 18.25 -22.61
N ILE A 184 -41.46 17.23 -23.22
CA ILE A 184 -41.41 17.03 -24.68
C ILE A 184 -42.54 16.10 -25.19
N PHE A 185 -43.25 15.39 -24.31
CA PHE A 185 -44.42 14.55 -24.62
C PHE A 185 -45.67 15.03 -23.88
#